data_AF-X1K9M3-F1
#
_entry.id   AF-X1K9M3-F1
#
_cell.length_a   1.000
_cell.length_b   1.000
_cell.length_c   1.000
_cell.angle_alpha   90.00
_cell.angle_beta   90.00
_cell.angle_gamma   90.00
#
_symmetry.space_group_name_H-M   'P 1'
#
loop_
_entity.id
_entity.type
_entity.pdbx_description
1 polymer ?
#
loop_
_entity_poly.entity_id
_entity_poly.type
_entity_poly.pdbx_seq_one_letter_code
_entity_poly.pdbx_strand_id
1 'polypeptide(L)' 'MTKLLKADLHIHTKYSVDCTTPLEKIINRCLELGINCIAIADHGTIEGALEIQRLAPFTVIVAEEMLTPHGEIMG' A
#
# COMPACT_ATOMS: atom_id res chain seq x y z
N MET A 1 -4.92 26.54 -4.92
CA MET A 1 -5.97 25.53 -4.64
C MET A 1 -5.36 24.44 -3.79
N THR A 2 -5.96 24.12 -2.64
CA THR A 2 -5.56 22.97 -1.83
C THR A 2 -5.93 21.69 -2.58
N LYS A 3 -4.94 20.83 -2.84
CA LYS A 3 -5.16 19.52 -3.46
C LYS A 3 -5.86 18.62 -2.44
N LEU A 4 -7.04 18.09 -2.77
CA LEU A 4 -7.76 17.16 -1.92
C LEU A 4 -6.92 15.87 -1.76
N LEU A 5 -6.72 15.44 -0.52
CA LEU A 5 -6.13 14.13 -0.24
C LEU A 5 -7.18 13.06 -0.54
N LYS A 6 -6.83 12.11 -1.40
CA LYS A 6 -7.64 10.93 -1.68
C LYS A 6 -6.76 9.72 -1.40
N ALA A 7 -7.04 9.03 -0.30
CA ALA A 7 -6.18 8.00 0.24
C ALA A 7 -6.87 6.64 0.34
N ASP A 8 -6.07 5.58 0.20
CA ASP A 8 -6.43 4.20 0.53
C ASP A 8 -5.37 3.67 1.50
N LEU A 9 -5.78 3.23 2.69
CA LEU A 9 -4.89 3.06 3.85
C LEU A 9 -4.69 1.59 4.22
N HIS A 10 -5.16 0.64 3.42
CA HIS A 10 -4.93 -0.79 3.66
C HIS A 10 -4.86 -1.53 2.32
N ILE A 11 -3.65 -1.64 1.76
CA ILE A 11 -3.42 -2.31 0.49
C ILE A 11 -2.37 -3.41 0.66
N HIS A 12 -2.70 -4.60 0.14
CA HIS A 12 -1.76 -5.71 0.00
C HIS A 12 -1.23 -5.79 -1.44
N THR A 13 0.00 -6.23 -1.57
CA THR A 13 0.73 -6.46 -2.82
C THR A 13 1.04 -7.94 -3.00
N LYS A 14 1.70 -8.29 -4.11
CA LYS A 14 2.28 -9.63 -4.32
C LYS A 14 3.23 -10.12 -3.20
N TYR A 15 3.69 -9.25 -2.29
CA TYR A 15 4.53 -9.60 -1.16
C TYR A 15 3.72 -10.07 0.06
N SER A 16 2.42 -9.84 0.07
CA SER A 16 1.50 -10.37 1.07
C SER A 16 1.10 -11.82 0.76
N VAL A 17 0.86 -12.61 1.81
CA VAL A 17 0.49 -14.03 1.68
C VAL A 17 -0.88 -14.27 1.01
N ASP A 18 -1.75 -13.25 1.03
CA ASP A 18 -3.13 -13.30 0.56
C ASP A 18 -3.37 -12.54 -0.77
N CYS A 19 -2.33 -11.91 -1.33
CA CYS A 19 -2.46 -11.05 -2.49
C CYS A 19 -1.42 -11.40 -3.56
N THR A 20 -1.84 -11.27 -4.83
CA THR A 20 -0.98 -11.53 -5.99
C THR A 20 -0.84 -10.32 -6.91
N THR A 21 -1.34 -9.15 -6.48
CA THR A 21 -1.40 -7.95 -7.33
C THR A 21 0.00 -7.39 -7.58
N PRO A 22 0.45 -7.27 -8.85
CA PRO A 22 1.72 -6.63 -9.18
C PRO A 22 1.74 -5.15 -8.81
N LEU A 23 2.91 -4.64 -8.39
CA LEU A 23 3.07 -3.27 -7.91
C LEU A 23 2.65 -2.22 -8.94
N GLU A 24 3.05 -2.40 -10.20
CA GLU A 24 2.70 -1.51 -11.32
C GLU A 24 1.18 -1.40 -11.51
N LYS A 25 0.43 -2.48 -11.26
CA LYS A 25 -1.03 -2.49 -11.39
C LYS A 25 -1.69 -1.67 -10.29
N ILE A 26 -1.15 -1.71 -9.07
CA ILE A 26 -1.59 -0.88 -7.94
C ILE A 26 -1.35 0.61 -8.27
N ILE A 27 -0.14 0.95 -8.72
CA ILE A 27 0.24 2.33 -9.06
C ILE A 27 -0.66 2.87 -10.18
N ASN A 28 -0.80 2.14 -11.29
CA ASN A 28 -1.64 2.55 -12.41
C ASN A 28 -3.10 2.74 -11.98
N ARG A 29 -3.62 1.84 -11.13
CA ARG A 29 -4.98 1.97 -10.62
C ARG A 29 -5.18 3.20 -9.74
N CYS A 30 -4.20 3.54 -8.91
CA CYS A 30 -4.24 4.76 -8.11
C CYS A 30 -4.29 6.02 -8.99
N LEU A 31 -3.47 6.05 -10.05
CA LEU A 31 -3.45 7.14 -11.03
C LEU A 31 -4.79 7.30 -11.75
N GLU A 32 -5.38 6.20 -12.24
CA GLU A 32 -6.71 6.20 -12.89
C GLU A 32 -7.81 6.75 -11.97
N LEU A 33 -7.76 6.42 -10.68
CA LEU A 33 -8.76 6.81 -9.70
C LEU A 33 -8.48 8.18 -9.05
N GLY A 34 -7.33 8.79 -9.33
CA GLY A 34 -6.87 10.01 -8.67
C GLY A 34 -6.56 9.84 -7.18
N ILE A 35 -6.25 8.61 -6.73
CA ILE A 35 -5.71 8.34 -5.40
C ILE A 35 -4.28 8.86 -5.37
N ASN A 36 -3.96 9.68 -4.36
CA ASN A 36 -2.69 10.40 -4.28
C ASN A 36 -1.92 10.15 -2.97
N CYS A 37 -2.40 9.19 -2.17
CA CYS A 37 -1.70 8.68 -1.00
C CYS A 37 -2.16 7.23 -0.77
N ILE A 38 -1.23 6.32 -0.51
CA ILE A 38 -1.58 4.94 -0.11
C ILE A 38 -0.76 4.47 1.08
N ALA A 39 -1.30 3.54 1.86
CA ALA A 39 -0.52 2.71 2.77
C ALA A 39 -0.48 1.28 2.24
N ILE A 40 0.74 0.75 2.12
CA ILE A 40 0.96 -0.66 1.81
C ILE A 40 1.21 -1.36 3.12
N ALA A 41 0.41 -2.37 3.44
CA ALA A 41 0.43 -3.10 4.70
C ALA A 41 0.49 -4.61 4.41
N ASP A 42 1.57 -5.07 3.77
CA ASP A 42 1.73 -6.50 3.49
C ASP A 42 1.89 -7.30 4.80
N HIS A 43 1.43 -8.55 4.80
CA HIS A 43 1.52 -9.41 6.00
C HIS A 43 2.98 -9.71 6.37
N GLY A 44 3.43 -9.23 7.53
CA GLY A 44 4.74 -9.54 8.09
C GLY A 44 5.94 -8.97 7.31
N THR A 45 5.72 -7.99 6.43
CA THR A 45 6.80 -7.39 5.62
C THR A 45 6.45 -5.98 5.14
N ILE A 46 7.48 -5.16 4.93
CA ILE A 46 7.39 -3.82 4.32
C ILE A 46 8.03 -3.76 2.92
N GLU A 47 8.44 -4.89 2.36
CA GLU A 47 9.17 -4.92 1.07
C GLU A 47 8.37 -4.30 -0.08
N GLY A 48 7.08 -4.66 -0.20
CA GLY A 48 6.19 -4.08 -1.20
C GLY A 48 6.00 -2.58 -1.03
N ALA A 49 5.91 -2.12 0.22
CA ALA A 49 5.78 -0.70 0.55
C ALA A 49 7.01 0.11 0.12
N LEU A 50 8.22 -0.36 0.45
CA LEU A 50 9.48 0.28 0.08
C LEU A 50 9.69 0.28 -1.45
N GLU A 51 9.29 -0.79 -2.14
CA GLU A 51 9.41 -0.86 -3.59
C GLU A 51 8.43 0.09 -4.29
N ILE A 52 7.16 0.13 -3.87
CA ILE A 52 6.19 1.10 -4.41
C ILE A 52 6.61 2.54 -4.09
N GLN A 53 7.13 2.83 -2.90
CA GLN A 53 7.59 4.18 -2.55
C GLN A 53 8.66 4.72 -3.51
N ARG A 54 9.51 3.86 -4.06
CA ARG A 54 10.51 4.24 -5.08
C ARG A 54 9.92 4.49 -6.47
N LEU A 55 8.78 3.86 -6.79
CA LEU A 55 8.18 3.84 -8.13
C LEU A 55 7.01 4.83 -8.26
N ALA A 56 6.23 5.02 -7.20
CA ALA A 56 5.00 5.78 -7.24
C ALA A 56 5.26 7.30 -7.30
N PRO A 57 4.54 8.05 -8.14
CA PRO A 57 4.64 9.51 -8.22
C PRO A 57 3.78 10.22 -7.16
N PHE A 58 3.39 9.52 -6.09
CA PHE A 58 2.50 9.99 -5.04
C PHE A 58 2.96 9.45 -3.68
N THR A 59 2.36 9.95 -2.59
CA THR A 59 2.78 9.59 -1.23
C THR A 59 2.51 8.11 -0.94
N VAL A 60 3.52 7.41 -0.43
CA VAL A 60 3.40 6.03 0.04
C VAL A 60 3.79 5.99 1.50
N ILE A 61 2.85 5.60 2.34
CA ILE A 61 3.05 5.30 3.75
C ILE A 61 3.56 3.86 3.83
N VAL A 62 4.71 3.69 4.47
CA VAL A 62 5.28 2.37 4.75
C VAL A 62 4.59 1.85 6.01
N ALA A 63 3.80 0.79 5.85
CA ALA A 63 3.06 0.12 6.91
C ALA A 63 3.27 -1.39 6.81
N GLU A 64 2.87 -2.11 7.85
CA GLU A 64 2.90 -3.58 7.94
C GLU A 64 1.60 -4.08 8.58
N GLU A 65 1.09 -5.22 8.11
CA GLU A 65 0.07 -5.97 8.84
C GLU A 65 0.74 -7.11 9.61
N MET A 66 0.85 -6.97 10.94
CA MET A 66 1.48 -7.95 11.81
C MET A 66 0.46 -8.96 12.35
N LEU A 67 0.73 -10.24 12.14
CA LEU A 67 -0.05 -11.32 12.72
C LEU A 67 0.27 -11.51 14.22
N THR A 68 -0.77 -11.64 15.03
CA THR A 68 -0.67 -11.97 16.46
C THR A 68 -1.58 -13.15 16.83
N PRO A 69 -1.44 -13.76 18.02
CA PRO A 69 -2.37 -14.78 18.49
C PRO A 69 -3.83 -14.33 18.66
N HIS A 70 -4.09 -13.02 18.64
CA HIS A 70 -5.43 -12.44 18.86
C HIS A 70 -5.99 -11.75 17.61
N GLY A 71 -5.39 -11.98 16.44
CA GLY A 71 -5.71 -11.31 15.17
C GLY A 71 -4.55 -10.49 14.63
N GLU A 72 -4.83 -9.62 13.67
CA GLU A 72 -3.83 -8.81 12.98
C GLU A 72 -3.82 -7.37 13.48
N ILE A 73 -2.64 -6.74 13.46
CA ILE A 73 -2.42 -5.35 13.80
C ILE A 73 -1.83 -4.65 12.58
N MET A 74 -2.56 -3.68 12.04
CA MET A 74 -2.08 -2.81 10.96
C MET A 74 -1.47 -1.52 11.54
N GLY A 75 -0.30 -1.11 11.05
CA GLY A 75 0.38 0.11 11.50
C GLY A 75 1.58 0.52 10.65
#